data_AF-A0A2S4YBZ2-F1
#
_entry.id   AF-A0A2S4YBZ2-F1
#
_cell.length_a   1.000
_cell.length_b   1.000
_cell.length_c   1.000
_cell.angle_alpha   90.00
_cell.angle_beta   90.00
_cell.angle_gamma   90.00
#
_symmetry.space_group_name_H-M   'P 1'
#
loop_
_entity.id
_entity.type
_entity.pdbx_description
1 polymer ?
#
loop_
_entity_poly.entity_id
_entity_poly.type
_entity_poly.pdbx_seq_one_letter_code
_entity_poly.pdbx_strand_id
1 'polypeptide(L)'
;MDLAWVRQHVRQAAGEIGFGLVEQTKLITAASELARNTLVHGGGGQAEIAFLDNGRARGLRLSFVDEGPGIPDIERALTDGYTSGGGLGLGLGGARRLVHEFSIDSRPGEGTRVSVICWAAGPPRPREEVR
;
A
#
# COMPACT_ATOMS: atom_id res chain seq x y z
N MET A 1 11.77 -9.19 4.99
CA MET A 1 11.58 -7.72 4.87
C MET A 1 11.69 -7.08 6.26
N ASP A 2 12.30 -5.89 6.37
CA ASP A 2 12.43 -5.12 7.62
C ASP A 2 11.59 -3.82 7.53
N LEU A 3 10.77 -3.54 8.55
CA LEU A 3 9.91 -2.35 8.59
C LEU A 3 10.68 -1.02 8.56
N ALA A 4 11.84 -0.93 9.22
CA ALA A 4 12.68 0.26 9.19
C ALA A 4 13.25 0.49 7.79
N TRP A 5 13.71 -0.59 7.14
CA TRP A 5 14.18 -0.55 5.77
C TRP A 5 13.10 -0.10 4.79
N VAL A 6 11.87 -0.63 4.91
CA VAL A 6 10.72 -0.23 4.08
C VAL A 6 10.42 1.26 4.24
N ARG A 7 10.33 1.76 5.49
CA ARG A 7 10.05 3.19 5.73
C ARG A 7 11.10 4.10 5.11
N GLN A 8 12.38 3.72 5.21
CA GLN A 8 13.47 4.51 4.66
C GLN A 8 13.41 4.56 3.12
N HIS A 9 13.20 3.41 2.47
CA HIS A 9 13.14 3.34 1.00
C HIS A 9 11.91 4.05 0.44
N VAL A 10 10.75 3.90 1.09
CA VAL A 10 9.53 4.62 0.70
C VAL A 10 9.70 6.13 0.87
N ARG A 11 10.32 6.58 1.97
CA ARG A 11 10.61 8.01 2.19
C ARG A 11 11.54 8.56 1.11
N GLN A 12 12.61 7.83 0.80
CA GLN A 12 13.56 8.23 -0.23
C GLN A 12 12.88 8.34 -1.60
N ALA A 13 12.19 7.28 -2.04
CA ALA A 13 11.49 7.25 -3.32
C ALA A 13 10.43 8.36 -3.44
N ALA A 14 9.68 8.63 -2.36
CA ALA A 14 8.67 9.68 -2.35
C ALA A 14 9.30 11.09 -2.43
N GLY A 15 10.46 11.28 -1.79
CA GLY A 15 11.25 12.51 -1.91
C GLY A 15 11.78 12.74 -3.33
N GLU A 16 12.26 11.69 -4.00
CA GLU A 16 12.81 11.76 -5.36
C GLU A 16 11.80 12.26 -6.40
N ILE A 17 10.52 11.93 -6.24
CA ILE A 17 9.46 12.35 -7.18
C ILE A 17 8.66 13.58 -6.73
N GLY A 18 9.00 14.16 -5.57
CA GLY A 18 8.47 15.45 -5.11
C GLY A 18 7.15 15.36 -4.35
N PHE A 19 6.89 14.29 -3.58
CA PHE A 19 5.74 14.26 -2.67
C PHE A 19 5.88 15.33 -1.58
N GLY A 20 4.78 16.01 -1.26
CA GLY A 20 4.69 16.87 -0.09
C GLY A 20 4.86 16.09 1.22
N LEU A 21 5.21 16.77 2.30
CA LEU A 21 5.49 16.12 3.60
C LEU A 21 4.27 15.37 4.16
N VAL A 22 3.06 15.89 3.91
CA VAL A 22 1.80 15.26 4.33
C VAL A 22 1.60 13.96 3.54
N GLU A 23 1.79 13.99 2.22
CA GLU A 23 1.67 12.82 1.35
C GLU A 23 2.72 11.75 1.67
N GLN A 24 3.96 12.16 1.95
CA GLN A 24 5.01 11.25 2.42
C GLN A 24 4.60 10.57 3.73
N THR A 25 4.05 11.32 4.69
CA THR A 25 3.61 10.77 5.97
C THR A 25 2.48 9.75 5.79
N LYS A 26 1.49 10.06 4.93
CA LYS A 26 0.40 9.14 4.59
C LYS A 26 0.91 7.86 3.95
N LEU A 27 1.78 7.98 2.94
CA LEU A 27 2.34 6.83 2.21
C LEU A 27 3.20 5.94 3.12
N ILE A 28 4.06 6.53 3.96
CA ILE A 28 4.89 5.79 4.92
C ILE A 28 4.04 5.06 5.96
N THR A 29 2.95 5.70 6.41
CA THR A 29 2.00 5.09 7.34
C THR A 29 1.32 3.88 6.70
N ALA A 30 0.78 4.03 5.49
CA ALA A 30 0.17 2.92 4.74
C ALA A 30 1.18 1.79 4.49
N ALA A 31 2.39 2.11 4.02
CA ALA A 31 3.45 1.14 3.79
C ALA A 31 3.83 0.36 5.06
N SER A 32 3.87 1.02 6.22
CA SER A 32 4.21 0.39 7.49
C SER A 32 3.14 -0.62 7.92
N GLU A 33 1.87 -0.30 7.73
CA GLU A 33 0.76 -1.20 8.03
C GLU A 33 0.73 -2.39 7.07
N LEU A 34 0.92 -2.17 5.76
CA LEU A 34 0.94 -3.25 4.77
C LEU A 34 2.14 -4.19 4.95
N ALA A 35 3.34 -3.63 5.19
CA ALA A 35 4.53 -4.41 5.48
C ALA A 35 4.35 -5.25 6.75
N ARG A 36 3.71 -4.69 7.79
CA ARG A 36 3.39 -5.43 9.01
C ARG A 36 2.43 -6.58 8.73
N ASN A 37 1.35 -6.34 7.97
CA ASN A 37 0.38 -7.39 7.66
C ASN A 37 1.06 -8.54 6.89
N THR A 38 1.93 -8.22 5.94
CA THR A 38 2.73 -9.21 5.20
C THR A 38 3.61 -10.05 6.14
N LEU A 39 4.24 -9.43 7.14
CA LEU A 39 5.10 -10.13 8.09
C LEU A 39 4.31 -10.96 9.12
N VAL A 40 3.26 -10.37 9.69
CA VAL A 40 2.51 -10.95 10.83
C VAL A 40 1.50 -11.99 10.35
N HIS A 41 0.76 -11.70 9.28
CA HIS A 41 -0.29 -12.59 8.75
C HIS A 41 0.21 -13.46 7.62
N GLY A 42 1.09 -12.91 6.76
CA GLY A 42 1.68 -13.64 5.64
C GLY A 42 2.83 -14.56 6.02
N GLY A 43 3.35 -14.46 7.25
CA GLY A 43 4.52 -15.24 7.70
C GLY A 43 5.85 -14.78 7.10
N GLY A 44 5.87 -13.62 6.43
CA GLY A 44 7.00 -13.15 5.65
C GLY A 44 6.56 -12.70 4.26
N GLY A 45 7.48 -12.10 3.51
CA GLY A 45 7.17 -11.64 2.16
C GLY A 45 8.12 -10.54 1.68
N GLN A 46 7.71 -9.91 0.58
CA GLN A 46 8.50 -8.94 -0.17
C GLN A 46 7.74 -7.62 -0.32
N ALA A 47 8.51 -6.53 -0.41
CA ALA A 47 8.00 -5.23 -0.82
C ALA A 47 8.67 -4.79 -2.11
N GLU A 48 7.86 -4.30 -3.04
CA GLU A 48 8.29 -3.76 -4.32
C GLU A 48 7.90 -2.28 -4.39
N ILE A 49 8.79 -1.48 -4.96
CA ILE A 49 8.55 -0.05 -5.23
C ILE A 49 8.72 0.15 -6.74
N ALA A 50 7.68 0.67 -7.40
CA ALA A 50 7.75 1.05 -8.81
C ALA A 50 7.40 2.52 -8.97
N PHE A 51 8.26 3.23 -9.70
CA PHE A 51 7.99 4.60 -10.14
C PHE A 51 6.99 4.57 -11.29
N LEU A 52 5.96 5.42 -11.19
CA LEU A 52 4.95 5.61 -12.21
C LEU A 52 5.12 6.98 -12.85
N ASP A 53 5.02 7.05 -14.16
CA ASP A 53 4.89 8.29 -14.92
C ASP A 53 3.88 8.05 -16.05
N ASN A 54 2.84 8.88 -16.11
CA ASN A 54 1.84 8.83 -17.17
C ASN A 54 1.87 10.08 -18.08
N GLY A 55 2.95 10.86 -18.01
CA GLY A 55 3.13 12.13 -18.72
C GLY A 55 2.38 13.31 -18.11
N ARG A 56 1.50 13.09 -17.12
CA ARG A 56 0.73 14.13 -16.42
C ARG A 56 1.06 14.21 -14.94
N ALA A 57 1.33 13.07 -14.32
CA ALA A 57 1.68 12.95 -12.91
C ALA A 57 2.73 11.85 -12.73
N ARG A 58 3.61 12.06 -11.75
CA ARG A 58 4.52 11.03 -11.24
C ARG A 58 3.95 10.42 -9.98
N GLY A 59 4.13 9.13 -9.80
CA GLY A 59 3.60 8.38 -8.66
C GLY A 59 4.50 7.24 -8.21
N LEU A 60 4.11 6.59 -7.12
CA LEU A 60 4.70 5.35 -6.64
C LEU A 60 3.61 4.30 -6.56
N ARG A 61 3.91 3.11 -7.07
CA ARG A 61 3.23 1.88 -6.70
C ARG A 61 4.07 1.16 -5.66
N LEU A 62 3.48 0.84 -4.52
CA LEU A 62 4.04 -0.09 -3.55
C LEU A 62 3.26 -1.39 -3.63
N SER A 63 3.95 -2.53 -3.71
CA SER A 63 3.32 -3.85 -3.64
C SER A 63 3.93 -4.65 -2.49
N PHE A 64 3.07 -5.32 -1.74
CA PHE A 64 3.45 -6.19 -0.64
C PHE A 64 2.89 -7.57 -0.92
N VAL A 65 3.75 -8.58 -0.96
CA VAL A 65 3.40 -9.94 -1.40
C VAL A 65 3.89 -10.95 -0.39
N ASP A 66 3.00 -11.82 0.04
CA ASP A 66 3.28 -13.00 0.85
C ASP A 66 2.70 -14.27 0.21
N GLU A 67 3.21 -15.42 0.65
CA GLU A 67 2.73 -16.76 0.30
C GLU A 67 2.04 -17.41 1.51
N GLY A 68 1.46 -16.59 2.38
CA GLY A 68 0.86 -17.03 3.62
C GLY A 68 -0.52 -17.68 3.44
N PRO A 69 -1.32 -17.76 4.52
CA PRO A 69 -2.63 -18.41 4.50
C PRO A 69 -3.67 -17.68 3.65
N GLY A 70 -3.41 -16.45 3.21
CA GLY A 70 -4.38 -15.61 2.51
C GLY A 70 -5.50 -15.09 3.41
N ILE A 71 -6.41 -14.33 2.81
CA ILE A 71 -7.54 -13.68 3.46
C ILE A 71 -8.84 -14.29 2.93
N PRO A 72 -9.59 -15.05 3.75
CA PRO A 72 -10.83 -15.71 3.30
C PRO A 72 -11.97 -14.76 2.95
N ASP A 73 -12.06 -13.63 3.65
CA ASP A 73 -13.11 -12.62 3.46
C ASP A 73 -12.46 -11.23 3.39
N ILE A 74 -12.16 -10.81 2.17
CA ILE A 74 -11.48 -9.54 1.88
C ILE A 74 -12.35 -8.35 2.30
N GLU A 75 -13.66 -8.40 2.04
CA GLU A 75 -14.58 -7.30 2.37
C GLU A 75 -14.63 -7.06 3.89
N ARG A 76 -14.70 -8.15 4.66
CA ARG A 76 -14.60 -8.07 6.11
C ARG A 76 -13.25 -7.53 6.57
N ALA A 77 -12.14 -7.95 5.96
CA ALA A 77 -10.80 -7.46 6.30
C ALA A 77 -10.59 -5.96 5.98
N LEU A 78 -11.35 -5.42 5.03
CA LEU A 78 -11.35 -3.99 4.67
C LEU A 78 -12.31 -3.15 5.53
N THR A 79 -13.16 -3.78 6.34
CA THR A 79 -14.11 -3.09 7.22
C THR A 79 -13.39 -2.42 8.40
N ASP A 80 -13.83 -1.20 8.74
CA ASP A 80 -13.25 -0.43 9.83
C ASP A 80 -13.39 -1.11 11.19
N GLY A 81 -12.32 -1.02 11.99
CA GLY A 81 -12.24 -1.66 13.30
C GLY A 81 -11.76 -3.11 13.26
N TYR A 82 -11.63 -3.73 12.08
CA TYR A 82 -10.88 -4.99 11.94
C TYR A 82 -9.37 -4.70 12.08
N THR A 83 -8.94 -4.59 13.33
CA THR A 83 -7.54 -4.41 13.68
C THR A 83 -7.00 -5.76 14.15
N SER A 84 -5.85 -6.14 13.62
CA SER A 84 -5.21 -7.40 13.99
C SER A 84 -4.34 -7.32 15.25
N GLY A 85 -4.37 -6.21 15.99
CA GLY A 85 -3.48 -5.97 17.14
C GLY A 85 -2.00 -5.75 16.73
N GLY A 86 -1.27 -4.93 17.49
CA GLY A 86 0.19 -4.78 17.38
C GLY A 86 0.74 -3.78 16.34
N GLY A 87 -0.10 -3.04 15.61
CA GLY A 87 0.29 -2.01 14.62
C GLY A 87 -0.07 -0.56 14.97
N LEU A 88 -0.07 0.35 14.00
CA LEU A 88 -0.53 1.76 14.19
C LEU A 88 -2.05 1.87 14.41
N GLY A 89 -2.76 0.73 14.42
CA GLY A 89 -4.19 0.65 14.70
C GLY A 89 -5.08 0.97 13.50
N LEU A 90 -4.52 1.02 12.30
CA LEU A 90 -5.23 1.40 11.08
C LEU A 90 -5.74 0.19 10.29
N GLY A 91 -4.98 -0.91 10.29
CA GLY A 91 -5.34 -2.11 9.52
C GLY A 91 -5.39 -1.86 8.00
N LEU A 92 -5.94 -2.82 7.25
CA LEU A 92 -6.05 -2.71 5.79
C LEU A 92 -6.99 -1.57 5.36
N GLY A 93 -8.14 -1.42 6.04
CA GLY A 93 -9.10 -0.34 5.77
C GLY A 93 -8.49 1.06 5.98
N GLY A 94 -7.69 1.24 7.04
CA GLY A 94 -6.99 2.49 7.30
C GLY A 94 -5.88 2.77 6.28
N ALA A 95 -5.10 1.76 5.88
CA ALA A 95 -4.10 1.91 4.82
C ALA A 95 -4.75 2.32 3.49
N ARG A 96 -5.91 1.73 3.14
CA ARG A 96 -6.68 2.09 1.93
C ARG A 96 -7.09 3.57 1.89
N ARG A 97 -7.41 4.19 3.04
CA ARG A 97 -7.79 5.62 3.10
C ARG A 97 -6.64 6.60 2.91
N LEU A 98 -5.40 6.13 3.07
CA LEU A 98 -4.21 7.00 3.01
C LEU A 98 -3.63 7.11 1.59
N VAL A 99 -4.14 6.34 0.64
CA VAL A 99 -3.60 6.20 -0.71
C VAL A 99 -4.64 6.58 -1.76
N HIS A 100 -4.22 6.83 -3.01
CA HIS A 100 -5.15 7.19 -4.09
C HIS A 100 -5.80 5.95 -4.71
N GLU A 101 -5.03 4.88 -4.88
CA GLU A 101 -5.52 3.61 -5.42
C GLU A 101 -5.05 2.47 -4.52
N PHE A 102 -5.92 1.47 -4.34
CA PHE A 102 -5.67 0.31 -3.50
C PHE A 102 -6.25 -0.92 -4.21
N SER A 103 -5.45 -1.98 -4.32
CA SER A 103 -5.89 -3.28 -4.82
C SER A 103 -5.38 -4.38 -3.90
N ILE A 104 -6.20 -5.39 -3.70
CA ILE A 104 -5.86 -6.58 -2.94
C ILE A 104 -6.28 -7.82 -3.73
N ASP A 105 -5.36 -8.77 -3.85
CA ASP A 105 -5.60 -10.10 -4.39
C ASP A 105 -5.15 -11.10 -3.34
N SER A 106 -6.06 -11.98 -2.93
CA SER A 106 -5.80 -12.94 -1.87
C SER A 106 -6.75 -14.11 -2.00
N ARG A 107 -6.23 -15.32 -1.79
CA ARG A 107 -7.02 -16.55 -1.74
C ARG A 107 -6.53 -17.43 -0.61
N PRO A 108 -7.43 -18.15 0.09
CA PRO A 108 -7.04 -19.10 1.12
C PRO A 108 -5.98 -20.09 0.60
N GLY A 109 -4.81 -20.11 1.24
CA GLY A 109 -3.69 -20.98 0.91
C GLY A 109 -2.80 -20.54 -0.27
N GLU A 110 -3.08 -19.41 -0.92
CA GLU A 110 -2.26 -18.88 -2.03
C GLU A 110 -1.51 -17.59 -1.66
N GLY A 111 -1.66 -17.10 -0.43
CA GLY A 111 -1.06 -15.85 0.03
C GLY A 111 -1.87 -14.60 -0.29
N THR A 112 -1.21 -13.45 -0.18
CA THR A 112 -1.81 -12.13 -0.36
C THR A 112 -0.88 -11.20 -1.11
N ARG A 113 -1.43 -10.46 -2.08
CA ARG A 113 -0.80 -9.30 -2.71
C ARG A 113 -1.65 -8.06 -2.44
N VAL A 114 -1.06 -7.06 -1.79
CA VAL A 114 -1.66 -5.73 -1.67
C VAL A 114 -0.81 -4.74 -2.44
N SER A 115 -1.42 -3.97 -3.32
CA SER A 115 -0.76 -2.87 -4.04
C SER A 115 -1.46 -1.55 -3.78
N VAL A 116 -0.69 -0.50 -3.60
CA VAL A 116 -1.17 0.87 -3.42
C VAL A 116 -0.47 1.82 -4.37
N ILE A 117 -1.20 2.83 -4.85
CA ILE A 117 -0.65 3.89 -5.69
C ILE A 117 -0.92 5.25 -5.05
N CYS A 118 0.13 6.08 -5.01
CA CYS A 118 0.03 7.49 -4.71
C CYS A 118 0.68 8.32 -5.81
N TRP A 119 0.26 9.58 -5.93
CA TRP A 119 0.65 10.49 -7.00
C TRP A 119 1.08 11.83 -6.39
N ALA A 120 2.23 12.38 -6.81
CA ALA A 120 2.83 13.55 -6.18
C ALA A 120 1.97 14.82 -6.29
N ALA A 121 1.24 14.96 -7.40
CA ALA A 121 0.37 16.09 -7.70
C ALA A 121 -1.13 15.74 -7.59
N GLY A 122 -1.46 14.66 -6.86
CA GLY A 122 -2.79 14.07 -6.85
C GLY A 122 -3.04 13.13 -8.04
N PRO A 123 -4.11 12.32 -8.00
CA PRO A 123 -4.37 11.32 -9.02
C PRO A 123 -4.67 11.99 -10.38
N PRO A 124 -4.19 11.41 -11.48
CA PRO A 124 -4.56 11.87 -12.82
C PRO A 124 -6.09 11.78 -12.97
N ARG A 125 -6.71 12.82 -13.52
CA ARG A 125 -8.12 12.73 -13.89
C ARG A 125 -8.30 11.60 -14.91
N PRO A 126 -9.34 10.76 -14.77
CA PRO A 126 -9.69 9.80 -15.82
C PRO A 126 -9.77 10.56 -17.14
N ARG A 127 -9.21 10.00 -18.22
CA ARG A 127 -9.53 10.51 -19.56
C ARG A 127 -11.04 10.29 -19.69
N GLU A 128 -11.80 11.37 -19.90
CA GLU A 128 -13.15 11.21 -20.46
C GLU A 128 -12.96 10.43 -21.76
N GLU A 129 -13.40 9.18 -21.78
CA GLU A 129 -13.54 8.45 -23.03
C GLU A 129 -14.51 9.26 -23.87
N VAL A 130 -13.98 9.91 -24.91
CA VAL A 130 -14.80 10.52 -25.95
C VAL A 130 -15.60 9.37 -26.55
N ARG A 131 -16.90 9.34 -26.22
CA ARG A 131 -17.88 8.47 -26.88
C ARG A 131 -17.97 8.78 -28.36
#